data_AF-A0A7C1JPJ4-F1
#
_entry.id   AF-A0A7C1JPJ4-F1
#
_cell.length_a   1.000
_cell.length_b   1.000
_cell.length_c   1.000
_cell.angle_alpha   90.00
_cell.angle_beta   90.00
_cell.angle_gamma   90.00
#
_symmetry.space_group_name_H-M   'P 1'
#
loop_
_entity.id
_entity.type
_entity.pdbx_description
1 polymer ?
#
loop_
_entity_poly.entity_id
_entity_poly.type
_entity_poly.pdbx_seq_one_letter_code
_entity_poly.pdbx_strand_id
1 'polypeptide(L)'
;MDSDLLRARNTLTQRTFGPQCAATVAIDVSNISDGDCAGLAAFQKRYGFVGVQMDGNARYVVMVSAESDTPKTLESVPLEQQTVFLRVECDYKNRKDQAYFYYSLDGSRWKAIGRPLKMTYTVPQHFMGYRFALFNYATKTPGGFVDFDYFRLGDKLTGQD
;
A
#
# COMPACT_ATOMS: atom_id res chain seq x y z
N MET A 1 -0.94 -7.22 -18.98
CA MET A 1 -0.51 -6.12 -18.11
C MET A 1 -1.69 -5.76 -17.24
N ASP A 2 -1.46 -5.60 -15.95
CA ASP A 2 -2.54 -5.30 -15.01
C ASP A 2 -2.64 -3.78 -14.91
N SER A 3 -3.79 -3.23 -15.29
CA SER A 3 -4.00 -1.77 -15.34
C SER A 3 -4.10 -1.12 -13.96
N ASP A 4 -4.41 -1.92 -12.95
CA ASP A 4 -4.67 -1.49 -11.59
C ASP A 4 -4.60 -2.67 -10.60
N LEU A 5 -4.56 -2.34 -9.30
CA LEU A 5 -4.46 -3.32 -8.22
C LEU A 5 -5.64 -4.32 -8.18
N LEU A 6 -6.84 -3.98 -8.65
CA LEU A 6 -7.99 -4.89 -8.63
C LEU A 6 -7.85 -6.01 -9.67
N ARG A 7 -7.05 -5.79 -10.72
CA ARG A 7 -6.75 -6.79 -11.75
C ARG A 7 -5.44 -7.53 -11.50
N ALA A 8 -4.60 -7.02 -10.60
CA ALA A 8 -3.32 -7.62 -10.24
C ALA A 8 -3.51 -9.01 -9.63
N ARG A 9 -3.01 -10.03 -10.34
CA ARG A 9 -2.93 -11.40 -9.81
C ARG A 9 -1.92 -11.46 -8.66
N ASN A 10 -2.00 -12.52 -7.87
CA ASN A 10 -1.10 -12.79 -6.74
C ASN A 10 -1.09 -11.71 -5.64
N THR A 11 -2.18 -10.94 -5.53
CA THR A 11 -2.41 -10.06 -4.39
C THR A 11 -2.73 -10.90 -3.14
N LEU A 12 -1.78 -10.98 -2.21
CA LEU A 12 -1.91 -11.73 -0.95
C LEU A 12 -2.63 -10.87 0.09
N THR A 13 -3.68 -11.38 0.73
CA THR A 13 -4.51 -10.56 1.64
C THR A 13 -4.73 -11.16 3.02
N GLN A 14 -4.85 -10.30 4.03
CA GLN A 14 -5.28 -10.64 5.38
C GLN A 14 -6.33 -9.64 5.88
N ARG A 15 -7.28 -10.10 6.70
CA ARG A 15 -8.36 -9.25 7.24
C ARG A 15 -7.78 -8.16 8.14
N THR A 16 -8.34 -6.95 8.07
CA THR A 16 -8.17 -5.94 9.12
C THR A 16 -9.03 -6.31 10.33
N PHE A 17 -8.78 -5.67 11.48
CA PHE A 17 -9.55 -5.90 12.71
C PHE A 17 -9.78 -4.60 13.47
N GLY A 18 -10.90 -4.54 14.19
CA GLY A 18 -11.29 -3.39 15.01
C GLY A 18 -10.74 -3.45 16.44
N PRO A 19 -10.81 -2.33 17.19
CA PRO A 19 -11.30 -1.01 16.75
C PRO A 19 -10.25 -0.22 15.95
N GLN A 20 -9.00 -0.68 15.92
CA GLN A 20 -7.92 -0.12 15.14
C GLN A 20 -6.91 -1.24 14.87
N CYS A 21 -6.18 -1.16 13.77
CA CYS A 21 -5.11 -2.11 13.47
C CYS A 21 -4.08 -1.50 12.54
N ALA A 22 -2.88 -2.07 12.51
CA ALA A 22 -1.80 -1.69 11.62
C ALA A 22 -1.20 -2.92 10.95
N ALA A 23 -0.68 -2.74 9.75
CA ALA A 23 0.19 -3.70 9.08
C ALA A 23 1.49 -3.02 8.68
N THR A 24 2.61 -3.70 8.90
CA THR A 24 3.95 -3.23 8.52
C THR A 24 4.66 -4.31 7.72
N VAL A 25 5.30 -3.91 6.62
CA VAL A 25 6.13 -4.77 5.79
C VAL A 25 7.51 -4.13 5.57
N ALA A 26 8.52 -4.95 5.36
CA ALA A 26 9.78 -4.55 4.76
C ALA A 26 9.88 -5.19 3.38
N ILE A 27 10.23 -4.38 2.37
CA ILE A 27 10.37 -4.85 0.99
C ILE A 27 11.74 -4.51 0.44
N ASP A 28 12.33 -5.46 -0.29
CA ASP A 28 13.48 -5.23 -1.17
C ASP A 28 12.99 -4.99 -2.61
N VAL A 29 13.38 -3.85 -3.16
CA VAL A 29 13.01 -3.37 -4.50
C VAL A 29 14.23 -3.27 -5.43
N SER A 30 15.24 -4.12 -5.22
CA SER A 30 16.44 -4.18 -6.07
C SER A 30 16.16 -4.72 -7.47
N ASN A 31 15.18 -5.62 -7.58
CA ASN A 31 14.85 -6.33 -8.82
C ASN A 31 13.54 -5.85 -9.46
N ILE A 32 13.03 -4.70 -9.02
CA ILE A 32 11.88 -4.05 -9.66
C ILE A 32 12.30 -3.52 -11.04
N SER A 33 11.41 -3.60 -12.04
CA SER A 33 11.67 -3.16 -13.41
C SER A 33 10.78 -1.97 -13.79
N ASP A 34 11.12 -1.28 -14.89
CA ASP A 34 10.33 -0.14 -15.38
C ASP A 34 8.85 -0.49 -15.54
N GLY A 35 7.98 0.28 -14.88
CA GLY A 35 6.54 0.09 -14.88
C GLY A 35 6.01 -0.86 -13.80
N ASP A 36 6.87 -1.47 -12.99
CA ASP A 36 6.43 -2.27 -11.85
C ASP A 36 5.97 -1.37 -10.68
N CYS A 37 5.00 -1.88 -9.93
CA CYS A 37 4.44 -1.27 -8.74
C CYS A 37 4.17 -2.34 -7.69
N ALA A 38 4.74 -2.18 -6.50
CA ALA A 38 4.59 -3.13 -5.41
C ALA A 38 4.43 -2.42 -4.06
N GLY A 39 3.70 -3.03 -3.11
CA GLY A 39 3.52 -2.40 -1.81
C GLY A 39 2.47 -3.03 -0.92
N LEU A 40 1.94 -2.20 -0.01
CA LEU A 40 0.97 -2.55 1.01
C LEU A 40 -0.28 -1.66 0.89
N ALA A 41 -1.44 -2.31 0.76
CA ALA A 41 -2.73 -1.64 0.54
C ALA A 41 -3.72 -1.84 1.68
N ALA A 42 -4.56 -0.81 1.91
CA ALA A 42 -5.89 -0.96 2.46
C ALA A 42 -6.83 -1.32 1.29
N PHE A 43 -7.10 -2.62 1.14
CA PHE A 43 -7.68 -3.20 -0.07
C PHE A 43 -9.19 -3.43 0.01
N GLN A 44 -9.87 -2.82 -0.95
CA GLN A 44 -11.29 -2.95 -1.31
C GLN A 44 -11.41 -2.41 -2.76
N LYS A 45 -12.59 -2.31 -3.36
CA LYS A 45 -12.83 -1.55 -4.61
C LYS A 45 -12.22 -0.14 -4.56
N ARG A 46 -12.49 0.60 -3.48
CA ARG A 46 -11.94 1.96 -3.26
C ARG A 46 -10.72 1.91 -2.35
N TYR A 47 -9.67 1.27 -2.86
CA TYR A 47 -8.45 1.05 -2.11
C TYR A 47 -7.59 2.33 -1.99
N GLY A 48 -6.64 2.25 -1.08
CA GLY A 48 -5.46 3.10 -1.07
C GLY A 48 -4.25 2.26 -0.70
N PHE A 49 -3.07 2.64 -1.20
CA PHE A 49 -1.85 1.94 -0.89
C PHE A 49 -0.66 2.87 -0.74
N VAL A 50 0.35 2.39 -0.04
CA VAL A 50 1.71 2.90 -0.08
C VAL A 50 2.61 1.82 -0.68
N GLY A 51 3.52 2.21 -1.56
CA GLY A 51 4.35 1.25 -2.29
C GLY A 51 5.53 1.91 -2.99
N VAL A 52 6.25 1.12 -3.76
CA VAL A 52 7.31 1.58 -4.66
C VAL A 52 6.87 1.39 -6.09
N GLN A 53 7.05 2.43 -6.90
CA GLN A 53 6.88 2.39 -8.34
C GLN A 53 8.21 2.70 -9.02
N MET A 54 8.51 1.98 -10.10
CA MET A 54 9.64 2.30 -10.97
C MET A 54 9.14 2.96 -12.25
N ASP A 55 9.72 4.12 -12.59
CA ASP A 55 9.47 4.82 -13.85
C ASP A 55 10.80 5.13 -14.53
N GLY A 56 11.01 4.53 -15.69
CA GLY A 56 12.30 4.46 -16.36
C GLY A 56 13.31 3.77 -15.46
N ASN A 57 14.33 4.51 -15.03
CA ASN A 57 15.41 4.01 -14.16
C ASN A 57 15.32 4.54 -12.72
N ALA A 58 14.24 5.25 -12.37
CA ALA A 58 14.08 5.86 -11.06
C ALA A 58 12.99 5.15 -10.25
N ARG A 59 13.22 4.98 -8.96
CA ARG A 59 12.26 4.42 -8.00
C ARG A 59 11.66 5.52 -7.15
N TYR A 60 10.39 5.38 -6.83
CA TYR A 60 9.65 6.33 -6.01
C TYR A 60 8.84 5.60 -4.97
N VAL A 61 8.85 6.08 -3.72
CA VAL A 61 7.79 5.75 -2.76
C VAL A 61 6.56 6.56 -3.15
N VAL A 62 5.43 5.88 -3.35
CA VAL A 62 4.18 6.49 -3.80
C VAL A 62 3.05 6.18 -2.83
N MET A 63 2.14 7.13 -2.67
CA MET A 63 0.81 6.89 -2.12
C MET A 63 -0.22 7.03 -3.24
N VAL A 64 -1.01 5.98 -3.46
CA VAL A 64 -2.07 5.97 -4.46
C VAL A 64 -3.41 5.80 -3.78
N SER A 65 -4.38 6.59 -4.23
CA SER A 65 -5.77 6.51 -3.80
C SER A 65 -6.69 6.24 -4.99
N ALA A 66 -7.51 5.18 -4.87
CA ALA A 66 -8.61 4.89 -5.78
C ALA A 66 -9.97 5.25 -5.15
N GLU A 67 -9.99 6.23 -4.23
CA GLU A 67 -11.22 6.67 -3.53
C GLU A 67 -12.32 7.12 -4.49
N SER A 68 -11.96 7.67 -5.66
CA SER A 68 -12.86 8.09 -6.74
C SER A 68 -13.04 7.04 -7.84
N ASP A 69 -12.83 5.75 -7.55
CA ASP A 69 -12.85 4.61 -8.49
C ASP A 69 -11.77 4.64 -9.60
N THR A 70 -11.10 5.78 -9.81
CA THR A 70 -9.91 5.92 -10.65
C THR A 70 -8.68 6.12 -9.76
N PRO A 71 -7.66 5.23 -9.83
CA PRO A 71 -6.44 5.36 -9.05
C PRO A 71 -5.68 6.65 -9.42
N LYS A 72 -5.23 7.38 -8.40
CA LYS A 72 -4.41 8.59 -8.55
C LYS A 72 -3.28 8.57 -7.54
N THR A 73 -2.06 8.84 -7.99
CA THR A 73 -0.93 9.12 -7.12
C THR A 73 -1.15 10.46 -6.42
N LEU A 74 -1.25 10.44 -5.11
CA LEU A 74 -1.45 11.64 -4.29
C LEU A 74 -0.14 12.27 -3.85
N GLU A 75 0.90 11.46 -3.67
CA GLU A 75 2.25 11.90 -3.33
C GLU A 75 3.28 10.90 -3.86
N SER A 76 4.46 11.41 -4.24
CA SER A 76 5.59 10.64 -4.74
C SER A 76 6.89 11.22 -4.22
N VAL A 77 7.77 10.38 -3.70
CA VAL A 77 9.07 10.76 -3.13
C VAL A 77 10.16 9.89 -3.74
N PRO A 78 11.28 10.46 -4.25
CA PRO A 78 12.39 9.67 -4.78
C PRO A 78 12.93 8.66 -3.76
N LEU A 79 13.26 7.46 -4.24
CA LEU A 79 13.82 6.38 -3.44
C LEU A 79 15.18 5.93 -3.99
N GLU A 80 16.24 6.22 -3.25
CA GLU A 80 17.60 5.86 -3.64
C GLU A 80 18.02 4.47 -3.14
N GLN A 81 17.47 4.04 -2.00
CA GLN A 81 17.80 2.77 -1.35
C GLN A 81 17.00 1.58 -1.88
N GLN A 82 17.51 0.38 -1.62
CA GLN A 82 16.94 -0.88 -2.07
C GLN A 82 15.85 -1.43 -1.14
N THR A 83 15.97 -1.20 0.16
CA THR A 83 14.98 -1.66 1.14
C THR A 83 14.12 -0.49 1.58
N VAL A 84 12.81 -0.68 1.68
CA VAL A 84 11.90 0.31 2.27
C VAL A 84 10.88 -0.38 3.16
N PHE A 85 10.50 0.30 4.24
CA PHE A 85 9.50 -0.18 5.17
C PHE A 85 8.20 0.57 4.93
N LEU A 86 7.09 -0.15 4.87
CA LEU A 86 5.78 0.38 4.55
C LEU A 86 4.80 0.05 5.68
N ARG A 87 3.97 1.00 6.07
CA ARG A 87 2.94 0.82 7.10
C ARG A 87 1.60 1.37 6.65
N VAL A 88 0.56 0.59 6.91
CA VAL A 88 -0.83 1.02 6.78
C VAL A 88 -1.52 0.87 8.12
N GLU A 89 -2.20 1.92 8.55
CA GLU A 89 -2.95 1.99 9.79
C GLU A 89 -4.42 2.22 9.49
N CYS A 90 -5.31 1.46 10.13
CA CYS A 90 -6.76 1.57 9.97
C CYS A 90 -7.42 1.97 11.30
N ASP A 91 -8.17 3.06 11.29
CA ASP A 91 -8.95 3.55 12.43
C ASP A 91 -10.45 3.32 12.19
N TYR A 92 -11.03 2.38 12.93
CA TYR A 92 -12.45 2.05 12.91
C TYR A 92 -13.19 2.59 14.14
N LYS A 93 -12.50 3.30 15.05
CA LYS A 93 -13.13 3.87 16.26
C LYS A 93 -14.22 4.85 15.85
N ASN A 94 -15.38 4.77 16.50
CA ASN A 94 -16.52 5.66 16.25
C ASN A 94 -16.90 5.77 14.76
N ARG A 95 -16.70 4.70 13.96
CA ARG A 95 -16.97 4.68 12.51
C ARG A 95 -16.18 5.74 11.73
N LYS A 96 -14.98 6.07 12.20
CA LYS A 96 -14.09 7.01 11.52
C LYS A 96 -13.72 6.50 10.13
N ASP A 97 -13.49 5.20 10.01
CA ASP A 97 -13.22 4.49 8.76
C ASP A 97 -12.15 5.20 7.93
N GLN A 98 -10.97 5.41 8.53
CA GLN A 98 -9.83 6.06 7.88
C GLN A 98 -8.61 5.14 7.84
N ALA A 99 -7.94 5.10 6.68
CA ALA A 99 -6.64 4.44 6.55
C ALA A 99 -5.53 5.49 6.34
N TYR A 100 -4.42 5.31 7.05
CA TYR A 100 -3.23 6.17 7.02
C TYR A 100 -2.04 5.39 6.49
N PHE A 101 -1.16 6.08 5.78
CA PHE A 101 -0.10 5.48 4.98
C PHE A 101 1.23 6.10 5.36
N TYR A 102 2.21 5.24 5.63
CA TYR A 102 3.54 5.66 6.06
C TYR A 102 4.62 4.85 5.37
N TYR A 103 5.79 5.45 5.27
CA TYR A 103 7.03 4.78 4.88
C TYR A 103 8.14 5.10 5.88
N SER A 104 9.15 4.23 5.93
CA SER A 104 10.38 4.46 6.65
C SER A 104 11.56 3.97 5.81
N LEU A 105 12.67 4.71 5.92
CA LEU A 105 13.93 4.38 5.23
C LEU A 105 14.92 3.66 6.15
N ASP A 106 14.72 3.71 7.46
CA ASP A 106 15.60 3.07 8.46
C ASP A 106 14.86 2.03 9.32
N GLY A 107 13.56 1.85 9.10
CA GLY A 107 12.71 0.91 9.84
C GLY A 107 12.28 1.41 11.22
N SER A 108 12.68 2.62 11.60
CA SER A 108 12.45 3.19 12.93
C SER A 108 11.70 4.53 12.89
N ARG A 109 12.06 5.45 11.98
CA ARG A 109 11.41 6.76 11.82
C ARG A 109 10.39 6.72 10.71
N TRP A 110 9.13 6.98 11.03
CA TRP A 110 8.01 6.85 10.11
C TRP A 110 7.51 8.20 9.61
N LYS A 111 7.45 8.35 8.29
CA LYS A 111 6.89 9.54 7.62
C LYS A 111 5.56 9.17 6.99
N ALA A 112 4.52 9.97 7.20
CA ALA A 112 3.29 9.78 6.44
C ALA A 112 3.50 10.26 5.01
N ILE A 113 2.71 9.70 4.10
CA ILE A 113 2.74 10.03 2.69
C ILE A 113 1.30 10.10 2.16
N GLY A 114 0.98 11.17 1.46
CA GLY A 114 -0.35 11.49 0.99
C GLY A 114 -1.29 11.89 2.12
N ARG A 115 -2.59 11.84 1.82
CA ARG A 115 -3.67 12.08 2.80
C ARG A 115 -4.35 10.78 3.22
N PRO A 116 -5.08 10.76 4.36
CA PRO A 116 -5.85 9.59 4.75
C PRO A 116 -6.87 9.19 3.67
N LEU A 117 -7.05 7.88 3.49
CA LEU A 117 -8.13 7.31 2.69
C LEU A 117 -9.40 7.27 3.54
N LYS A 118 -10.51 7.83 3.04
CA LYS A 118 -11.83 7.58 3.63
C LYS A 118 -12.34 6.24 3.15
N MET A 119 -12.26 5.22 4.01
CA MET A 119 -12.70 3.87 3.68
C MET A 119 -14.22 3.83 3.52
N THR A 120 -14.69 3.24 2.42
CA THR A 120 -16.12 3.02 2.15
C THR A 120 -16.42 1.55 1.90
N TYR A 121 -17.51 1.07 2.48
CA TYR A 121 -18.03 -0.27 2.22
C TYR A 121 -18.91 -0.25 0.97
N THR A 122 -18.40 -0.74 -0.16
CA THR A 122 -19.15 -0.74 -1.41
C THR A 122 -19.92 -2.05 -1.63
N VAL A 123 -21.24 -1.93 -1.80
CA VAL A 123 -22.16 -3.01 -2.18
C VAL A 123 -22.72 -2.69 -3.56
N PRO A 124 -22.86 -3.64 -4.50
CA PRO A 124 -22.65 -5.10 -4.39
C PRO A 124 -21.26 -5.63 -4.78
N GLN A 125 -20.33 -4.80 -5.25
CA GLN A 125 -19.20 -5.28 -6.06
C GLN A 125 -18.15 -6.12 -5.33
N HIS A 126 -17.87 -5.85 -4.06
CA HIS A 126 -16.85 -6.57 -3.29
C HIS A 126 -17.44 -7.31 -2.10
N PHE A 127 -18.50 -6.79 -1.45
CA PHE A 127 -19.17 -7.40 -0.29
C PHE A 127 -18.18 -7.94 0.77
N MET A 128 -17.07 -7.23 0.96
CA MET A 128 -15.99 -7.60 1.88
C MET A 128 -15.50 -6.34 2.60
N GLY A 129 -15.21 -6.49 3.89
CA GLY A 129 -14.52 -5.46 4.66
C GLY A 129 -13.11 -5.22 4.09
N TYR A 130 -12.50 -4.10 4.49
CA TYR A 130 -11.13 -3.81 4.09
C TYR A 130 -10.18 -4.92 4.54
N ARG A 131 -9.16 -5.17 3.72
CA ARG A 131 -8.09 -6.12 4.00
C ARG A 131 -6.75 -5.40 3.87
N PHE A 132 -5.74 -5.86 4.61
CA PHE A 132 -4.37 -5.56 4.22
C PHE A 132 -4.02 -6.42 3.02
N ALA A 133 -3.33 -5.84 2.03
CA ALA A 133 -2.91 -6.57 0.84
C ALA A 133 -1.47 -6.26 0.44
N LEU A 134 -0.70 -7.31 0.20
CA LEU A 134 0.63 -7.26 -0.40
C LEU A 134 0.44 -7.52 -1.88
N PHE A 135 1.08 -6.72 -2.73
CA PHE A 135 0.95 -6.83 -4.17
C PHE A 135 2.25 -6.51 -4.89
N ASN A 136 2.35 -7.02 -6.11
CA ASN A 136 3.34 -6.63 -7.11
C ASN A 136 2.70 -6.81 -8.50
N TYR A 137 2.73 -5.78 -9.35
CA TYR A 137 2.24 -5.87 -10.72
C TYR A 137 3.03 -4.97 -11.67
N ALA A 138 3.04 -5.35 -12.95
CA ALA A 138 3.71 -4.63 -14.03
C ALA A 138 2.71 -3.90 -14.94
N THR A 139 2.93 -2.61 -15.15
CA THR A 139 2.17 -1.77 -16.11
C THR A 139 2.80 -1.73 -17.49
N LYS A 140 4.10 -2.04 -17.58
CA LYS A 140 4.86 -2.23 -18.82
C LYS A 140 5.25 -3.71 -18.93
N THR A 141 6.52 -4.03 -19.03
CA THR A 141 6.97 -5.41 -19.30
C THR A 141 7.07 -6.23 -18.00
N PRO A 142 6.38 -7.39 -17.89
CA PRO A 142 6.54 -8.28 -16.74
C PRO A 142 7.95 -8.87 -16.67
N GLY A 143 8.48 -9.06 -15.47
CA GLY A 143 9.76 -9.72 -15.25
C GLY A 143 10.46 -9.33 -13.95
N GLY A 144 10.18 -8.14 -13.42
CA GLY A 144 10.69 -7.71 -12.13
C GLY A 144 9.96 -8.37 -10.95
N PHE A 145 10.61 -8.33 -9.79
CA PHE A 145 10.09 -8.89 -8.55
C PHE A 145 10.52 -8.06 -7.34
N VAL A 146 9.80 -8.29 -6.24
CA VAL A 146 10.10 -7.72 -4.93
C VAL A 146 10.09 -8.83 -3.88
N ASP A 147 10.94 -8.70 -2.88
CA ASP A 147 11.00 -9.63 -1.77
C ASP A 147 10.38 -9.00 -0.53
N PHE A 148 9.33 -9.62 0.02
CA PHE A 148 8.73 -9.21 1.29
C PHE A 148 9.39 -10.00 2.42
N ASP A 149 10.16 -9.33 3.27
CA ASP A 149 10.88 -9.99 4.37
C ASP A 149 9.94 -10.40 5.51
N TYR A 150 8.96 -9.54 5.83
CA TYR A 150 7.95 -9.85 6.83
C TYR A 150 6.63 -9.13 6.59
N PHE A 151 5.59 -9.64 7.24
CA PHE A 151 4.31 -8.97 7.46
C PHE A 151 3.99 -8.99 8.95
N ARG A 152 3.93 -7.81 9.57
CA ARG A 152 3.67 -7.65 11.01
C ARG A 152 2.36 -6.93 11.24
N LEU A 153 1.50 -7.51 12.07
CA LEU A 153 0.26 -6.90 12.52
C LEU A 153 0.44 -6.20 13.87
N GLY A 154 -0.24 -5.08 14.03
CA GLY A 154 -0.35 -4.34 15.30
C GLY A 154 -1.80 -3.96 15.59
N ASP A 155 -2.13 -3.81 16.87
CA ASP A 155 -3.45 -3.39 17.38
C ASP A 155 -3.49 -1.92 17.82
N LYS A 156 -2.44 -1.16 17.47
CA LYS A 156 -2.26 0.25 17.83
C LYS A 156 -1.93 1.07 16.60
N LEU A 157 -2.37 2.33 16.65
CA LEU A 157 -1.94 3.38 15.74
C LEU A 157 -0.74 4.07 16.38
N THR A 158 0.34 4.17 15.62
CA THR A 158 1.62 4.75 16.04
C THR A 158 1.90 6.09 15.36
N GLY A 159 1.27 6.38 14.23
CA GLY A 159 1.35 7.71 13.62
C GLY A 159 2.67 7.97 12.89
N GLN A 160 3.14 9.22 12.95
CA GLN A 160 4.49 9.60 12.52
C GLN A 160 5.40 9.73 13.75
N ASP A 161 6.72 9.62 13.53
CA ASP A 161 7.76 9.93 14.51
C ASP A 161 8.55 11.19 14.12
#